data_AF-A0A3G8JHZ1-F1
#
_entry.id   AF-A0A3G8JHZ1-F1
#
_cell.length_a   1.000
_cell.length_b   1.000
_cell.length_c   1.000
_cell.angle_alpha   90.00
_cell.angle_beta   90.00
_cell.angle_gamma   90.00
#
_symmetry.space_group_name_H-M   'P 1'
#
loop_
_entity.id
_entity.type
_entity.pdbx_description
1 polymer ?
#
loop_
_entity_poly.entity_id
_entity_poly.type
_entity_poly.pdbx_seq_one_letter_code
_entity_poly.pdbx_strand_id
1 'polypeptide(L)'
;MLRAKLAATTEDSGPPIVPVTVSHLAVGHSAHVSARGYVPAAPYRAAGISLRTVGAWLTDHETDALDQTEPNYDRMMLSTADHQVVAPTVVPQTFSLYVSRHGVLADPTSGTPLPLGPQRTVLSWLDAHLADPALSGPVEDACVRLTDPTVRARVTGDMRSAGLVRPSHLSAHTESVASR
;
A
#
# COMPACT_ATOMS: atom_id res chain seq x y z
N MET A 1 4.45 10.69 7.89
CA MET A 1 5.06 9.50 7.24
C MET A 1 5.92 9.89 6.05
N LEU A 2 5.37 10.51 4.99
CA LEU A 2 6.17 10.93 3.80
C LEU A 2 7.27 11.95 4.12
N ARG A 3 6.95 13.05 4.82
CA ARG A 3 7.95 14.04 5.28
C ARG A 3 9.11 13.42 6.07
N ALA A 4 8.83 12.46 6.93
CA ALA A 4 9.86 11.77 7.71
C ALA A 4 10.76 10.88 6.84
N LYS A 5 10.22 10.30 5.76
CA LYS A 5 10.98 9.49 4.79
C LYS A 5 11.90 10.35 3.93
N LEU A 6 11.47 11.57 3.62
CA LEU A 6 12.19 12.47 2.73
C LEU A 6 13.02 13.56 3.44
N ALA A 7 13.07 13.54 4.78
CA ALA A 7 13.68 14.61 5.59
C ALA A 7 15.16 14.89 5.28
N ALA A 8 15.89 13.92 4.71
CA ALA A 8 17.29 14.09 4.33
C ALA A 8 17.49 14.67 2.91
N THR A 9 16.42 14.75 2.11
CA THR A 9 16.50 15.00 0.66
C THR A 9 15.59 16.13 0.19
N THR A 10 14.76 16.69 1.08
CA THR A 10 13.82 17.77 0.79
C THR A 10 14.33 19.09 1.33
N GLU A 11 14.03 20.20 0.64
CA GLU A 11 14.11 21.54 1.22
C GLU A 11 13.14 21.67 2.42
N ASP A 12 13.32 22.70 3.26
CA ASP A 12 12.59 22.88 4.53
C ASP A 12 11.05 22.81 4.40
N SER A 13 10.49 23.18 3.25
CA SER A 13 9.06 23.16 2.99
C SER A 13 8.51 21.76 2.67
N GLY A 14 9.34 20.86 2.16
CA GLY A 14 8.94 19.54 1.65
C GLY A 14 8.12 19.62 0.35
N PRO A 15 7.83 18.46 -0.28
CA PRO A 15 7.11 18.43 -1.54
C PRO A 15 5.64 18.86 -1.35
N PRO A 16 5.01 19.48 -2.36
CA PRO A 16 3.58 19.76 -2.33
C PRO A 16 2.76 18.48 -2.15
N ILE A 17 1.87 18.49 -1.15
CA ILE A 17 0.92 17.41 -0.88
C ILE A 17 -0.48 17.98 -1.08
N VAL A 18 -1.22 17.41 -2.03
CA VAL A 18 -2.49 17.96 -2.51
C VAL A 18 -3.60 16.92 -2.35
N PRO A 19 -4.79 17.26 -1.83
CA PRO A 19 -5.93 16.36 -1.85
C PRO A 19 -6.31 15.96 -3.27
N VAL A 20 -6.52 14.67 -3.50
CA VAL A 20 -6.92 14.11 -4.79
C VAL A 20 -8.05 13.10 -4.62
N THR A 21 -8.84 12.93 -5.68
CA THR A 21 -9.75 11.80 -5.83
C THR A 21 -9.33 10.99 -7.04
N VAL A 22 -9.09 9.69 -6.87
CA VAL A 22 -8.66 8.79 -7.95
C VAL A 22 -9.70 7.71 -8.15
N SER A 23 -10.17 7.54 -9.38
CA SER A 23 -11.14 6.50 -9.74
C SER A 23 -10.50 5.12 -9.88
N HIS A 24 -11.35 4.09 -9.76
CA HIS A 24 -11.02 2.68 -9.90
C HIS A 24 -9.97 2.17 -8.92
N LEU A 25 -9.78 2.86 -7.80
CA LEU A 25 -8.82 2.53 -6.75
C LEU A 25 -9.50 2.48 -5.38
N ALA A 26 -8.97 1.62 -4.52
CA ALA A 26 -9.23 1.60 -3.10
C ALA A 26 -7.94 1.22 -2.34
N VAL A 27 -7.97 1.32 -1.02
CA VAL A 27 -6.84 0.96 -0.16
C VAL A 27 -7.28 -0.11 0.83
N GLY A 28 -6.48 -1.17 0.88
CA GLY A 28 -6.62 -2.27 1.82
C GLY A 28 -5.38 -2.43 2.67
N HIS A 29 -5.27 -3.58 3.32
CA HIS A 29 -4.05 -3.98 4.01
C HIS A 29 -3.15 -4.80 3.09
N SER A 30 -1.84 -4.53 3.12
CA SER A 30 -0.88 -5.39 2.46
C SER A 30 -0.82 -6.75 3.15
N ALA A 31 -0.64 -7.83 2.39
CA ALA A 31 -0.43 -9.16 2.95
C ALA A 31 1.01 -9.39 3.47
N HIS A 32 1.51 -8.47 4.29
CA HIS A 32 2.74 -8.66 5.04
C HIS A 32 2.73 -7.86 6.33
N VAL A 33 3.56 -8.29 7.27
CA VAL A 33 3.89 -7.52 8.46
C VAL A 33 5.15 -6.71 8.18
N SER A 34 5.13 -5.40 8.44
CA SER A 34 6.29 -4.52 8.25
C SER A 34 7.37 -4.77 9.30
N ALA A 35 8.60 -4.29 9.07
CA ALA A 35 9.68 -4.37 10.06
C ALA A 35 9.35 -3.71 11.40
N ARG A 36 8.38 -2.79 11.42
CA ARG A 36 7.89 -2.10 12.62
C ARG A 36 6.70 -2.80 13.28
N GLY A 37 6.35 -4.01 12.85
CA GLY A 37 5.35 -4.85 13.50
C GLY A 37 3.88 -4.56 13.17
N TYR A 38 3.61 -3.63 12.26
CA TYR A 38 2.24 -3.33 11.79
C TYR A 38 1.99 -3.85 10.37
N VAL A 39 0.72 -4.01 10.00
CA VAL A 39 0.29 -4.38 8.64
C VAL A 39 0.02 -3.10 7.82
N PRO A 40 0.86 -2.77 6.83
CA PRO A 40 0.79 -1.49 6.13
C PRO A 40 -0.37 -1.44 5.14
N ALA A 41 -0.66 -0.23 4.64
CA ALA A 41 -1.65 -0.01 3.59
C ALA A 41 -1.16 -0.52 2.24
N ALA A 42 -2.05 -1.03 1.39
CA ALA A 42 -1.74 -1.39 0.01
C ALA A 42 -2.90 -1.00 -0.91
N PRO A 43 -2.64 -0.27 -2.00
CA PRO A 43 -3.66 0.05 -2.97
C PRO A 43 -4.01 -1.19 -3.82
N TYR A 44 -5.26 -1.24 -4.27
CA TYR A 44 -5.74 -2.24 -5.23
C TYR A 44 -6.76 -1.63 -6.18
N ARG A 45 -6.95 -2.27 -7.33
CA ARG A 45 -7.96 -1.89 -8.32
C ARG A 45 -9.35 -2.22 -7.80
N ALA A 46 -10.23 -1.23 -7.76
CA ALA A 46 -11.62 -1.37 -7.32
C ALA A 46 -12.53 -0.63 -8.30
N ALA A 47 -13.08 -1.34 -9.28
CA ALA A 47 -13.85 -0.72 -10.35
C ALA A 47 -15.09 0.03 -9.81
N GLY A 48 -15.28 1.28 -10.27
CA GLY A 48 -16.40 2.13 -9.86
C GLY A 48 -16.20 2.81 -8.49
N ILE A 49 -15.12 2.51 -7.78
CA ILE A 49 -14.79 3.16 -6.51
C ILE A 49 -13.89 4.38 -6.75
N SER A 50 -14.14 5.44 -5.98
CA SER A 50 -13.31 6.64 -5.97
C SER A 50 -12.59 6.79 -4.64
N LEU A 51 -11.26 6.70 -4.67
CA LEU A 51 -10.40 6.88 -3.51
C LEU A 51 -10.13 8.37 -3.29
N ARG A 52 -10.56 8.90 -2.15
CA ARG A 52 -10.10 10.22 -1.66
C ARG A 52 -8.82 10.04 -0.87
N THR A 53 -7.75 10.71 -1.29
CA THR A 53 -6.41 10.61 -0.69
C THR A 53 -5.62 11.89 -0.96
N VAL A 54 -4.31 11.85 -0.78
CA VAL A 54 -3.40 12.91 -1.21
C VAL A 54 -2.45 12.41 -2.30
N GLY A 55 -2.12 13.28 -3.23
CA GLY A 55 -1.00 13.12 -4.18
C GLY A 55 0.18 13.97 -3.72
N ALA A 56 1.40 13.49 -3.96
CA ALA A 56 2.62 14.24 -3.70
C ALA A 56 3.32 14.55 -5.02
N TRP A 57 3.71 15.80 -5.21
CA TRP A 57 4.49 16.24 -6.37
C TRP A 57 5.96 16.21 -5.97
N LEU A 58 6.61 15.09 -6.27
CA LEU A 58 8.01 14.85 -5.95
C LEU A 58 8.90 15.20 -7.14
N THR A 59 10.08 15.72 -6.85
CA THR A 59 11.20 15.75 -7.78
C THR A 59 11.75 14.33 -8.02
N ASP A 60 12.54 14.14 -9.07
CA ASP A 60 13.17 12.84 -9.36
C ASP A 60 14.02 12.36 -8.17
N HIS A 61 14.79 13.26 -7.57
CA HIS A 61 15.63 12.95 -6.39
C HIS A 61 14.81 12.51 -5.17
N GLU A 62 13.70 13.19 -4.86
CA GLU A 62 12.79 12.78 -3.78
C GLU A 62 12.10 11.46 -4.09
N THR A 63 11.81 11.18 -5.36
CA THR A 63 11.18 9.92 -5.77
C THR A 63 12.15 8.75 -5.64
N ASP A 64 13.41 8.92 -6.03
CA ASP A 64 14.47 7.91 -5.84
C ASP A 64 14.74 7.66 -4.35
N ALA A 65 14.74 8.72 -3.54
CA ALA A 65 14.84 8.59 -2.10
C ALA A 65 13.65 7.82 -1.51
N LEU A 66 12.43 8.08 -1.98
CA LEU A 66 11.23 7.34 -1.55
C LEU A 66 11.35 5.85 -1.90
N ASP A 67 11.79 5.51 -3.12
CA ASP A 67 11.98 4.12 -3.57
C ASP A 67 12.88 3.32 -2.63
N GLN A 68 13.97 3.91 -2.16
CA GLN A 68 14.89 3.27 -1.22
C GLN A 68 14.23 2.93 0.12
N THR A 69 13.20 3.69 0.53
CA THR A 69 12.48 3.45 1.79
C THR A 69 11.33 2.44 1.67
N GLU A 70 11.00 1.98 0.46
CA GLU A 70 9.83 1.15 0.17
C GLU A 70 10.20 -0.25 -0.37
N PRO A 71 11.06 -1.05 0.28
CA PRO A 71 11.53 -2.33 -0.27
C PRO A 71 10.43 -3.40 -0.47
N ASN A 72 9.26 -3.18 0.12
CA ASN A 72 8.08 -4.05 0.02
C ASN A 72 7.07 -3.58 -1.04
N TYR A 73 7.37 -2.52 -1.78
CA TYR A 73 6.50 -1.97 -2.81
C TYR A 73 7.27 -1.74 -4.10
N ASP A 74 6.60 -1.97 -5.22
CA ASP A 74 7.09 -1.59 -6.54
C ASP A 74 6.44 -0.26 -6.94
N ARG A 75 7.24 0.68 -7.42
CA ARG A 75 6.72 1.93 -8.02
C ARG A 75 6.12 1.60 -9.38
N MET A 76 4.81 1.73 -9.51
CA MET A 76 4.06 1.48 -10.73
C MET A 76 3.52 2.79 -11.29
N MET A 77 3.75 3.04 -12.58
CA MET A 77 3.17 4.19 -13.28
C MET A 77 1.77 3.82 -13.80
N LEU A 78 0.76 4.61 -13.45
CA LEU A 78 -0.62 4.47 -13.91
C LEU A 78 -1.01 5.62 -14.83
N SER A 79 -1.98 5.39 -15.72
CA SER A 79 -2.54 6.42 -16.59
C SER A 79 -3.77 7.07 -15.96
N THR A 80 -3.92 8.39 -16.14
CA THR A 80 -5.14 9.09 -15.77
C THR A 80 -6.33 8.79 -16.70
N ALA A 81 -6.09 8.14 -17.84
CA ALA A 81 -7.15 7.63 -18.71
C ALA A 81 -7.88 6.44 -18.07
N ASP A 82 -7.14 5.53 -17.44
CA ASP A 82 -7.69 4.35 -16.75
C ASP A 82 -8.10 4.66 -15.30
N HIS A 83 -7.45 5.66 -14.71
CA HIS A 83 -7.61 6.09 -13.33
C HIS A 83 -7.77 7.61 -13.27
N GLN A 84 -8.93 8.12 -13.65
CA GLN A 84 -9.23 9.55 -13.60
C GLN A 84 -8.86 10.15 -12.23
N VAL A 85 -8.06 11.21 -12.24
CA VAL A 85 -7.64 11.95 -11.06
C VAL A 85 -8.28 13.33 -11.07
N VAL A 86 -8.92 13.70 -9.95
CA VAL A 86 -9.44 15.04 -9.71
C VAL A 86 -8.61 15.69 -8.61
N ALA A 87 -8.06 16.86 -8.89
CA ALA A 87 -7.22 17.64 -7.97
C ALA A 87 -7.46 19.14 -8.18
N PRO A 88 -7.14 20.00 -7.20
CA PRO A 88 -7.17 21.47 -7.34
C PRO A 88 -5.98 22.03 -8.15
N THR A 89 -5.18 21.16 -8.78
CA THR A 89 -4.01 21.50 -9.58
C THR A 89 -4.02 20.68 -10.88
N VAL A 90 -3.15 21.04 -11.83
CA VAL A 90 -2.95 20.26 -13.06
C VAL A 90 -2.33 18.92 -12.71
N VAL A 91 -2.97 17.83 -13.16
CA VAL A 91 -2.48 16.46 -13.00
C VAL A 91 -1.87 16.01 -14.34
N PRO A 92 -0.65 15.43 -14.34
CA PRO A 92 -0.08 14.84 -15.55
C PRO A 92 -0.92 13.68 -16.10
N GLN A 93 -0.59 13.23 -17.32
CA GLN A 93 -1.28 12.07 -17.95
C GLN A 93 -0.98 10.74 -17.25
N THR A 94 0.07 10.71 -16.43
CA THR A 94 0.48 9.55 -15.64
C THR A 94 0.83 9.96 -14.21
N PHE A 95 0.78 9.00 -13.30
CA PHE A 95 1.21 9.17 -11.91
C PHE A 95 1.78 7.87 -11.35
N SER A 96 2.69 7.98 -10.38
CA SER A 96 3.26 6.82 -9.70
C SER A 96 2.41 6.38 -8.51
N LEU A 97 2.30 5.07 -8.32
CA LEU A 97 1.66 4.42 -7.19
C LEU A 97 2.57 3.31 -6.67
N TYR A 98 2.78 3.26 -5.35
CA TYR A 98 3.55 2.19 -4.71
C TYR A 98 2.63 0.99 -4.46
N VAL A 99 2.85 -0.08 -5.21
CA VAL A 99 2.03 -1.30 -5.19
C VAL A 99 2.75 -2.37 -4.38
N SER A 100 2.06 -2.98 -3.42
CA SER A 100 2.70 -3.98 -2.58
C SER A 100 3.12 -5.22 -3.36
N ARG A 101 4.36 -5.65 -3.15
CA ARG A 101 4.94 -6.90 -3.66
C ARG A 101 4.29 -8.14 -3.07
N HIS A 102 3.60 -7.97 -1.95
CA HIS A 102 2.93 -9.05 -1.21
C HIS A 102 1.46 -9.20 -1.59
N GLY A 103 0.92 -8.31 -2.42
CA GLY A 103 -0.52 -8.21 -2.67
C GLY A 103 -1.29 -7.62 -1.48
N VAL A 104 -2.60 -7.85 -1.47
CA VAL A 104 -3.53 -7.36 -0.46
C VAL A 104 -4.15 -8.52 0.32
N LEU A 105 -4.43 -8.26 1.60
CA LEU A 105 -5.27 -9.15 2.40
C LEU A 105 -6.69 -9.16 1.83
N ALA A 106 -7.27 -10.34 1.76
CA ALA A 106 -8.62 -10.56 1.28
C ALA A 106 -9.28 -11.71 2.05
N ASP A 107 -10.59 -11.63 2.14
CA ASP A 107 -11.41 -12.72 2.66
C ASP A 107 -11.19 -13.99 1.82
N PRO A 108 -10.84 -15.14 2.44
CA PRO A 108 -10.46 -16.34 1.70
C PRO A 108 -11.62 -16.93 0.89
N THR A 109 -12.87 -16.70 1.33
CA THR A 109 -14.07 -17.27 0.74
C THR A 109 -14.56 -16.45 -0.45
N SER A 110 -14.77 -15.15 -0.26
CA SER A 110 -15.29 -14.23 -1.27
C SER A 110 -14.19 -13.64 -2.15
N GLY A 111 -12.93 -13.67 -1.71
CA GLY A 111 -11.82 -12.99 -2.38
C GLY A 111 -11.86 -11.47 -2.26
N THR A 112 -12.79 -10.91 -1.47
CA THR A 112 -12.95 -9.46 -1.31
C THR A 112 -11.76 -8.89 -0.52
N PRO A 113 -11.03 -7.90 -1.05
CA PRO A 113 -9.95 -7.24 -0.30
C PRO A 113 -10.44 -6.64 1.02
N LEU A 114 -9.66 -6.83 2.08
CA LEU A 114 -9.94 -6.26 3.39
C LEU A 114 -9.70 -4.73 3.35
N PRO A 115 -10.72 -3.89 3.59
CA PRO A 115 -10.56 -2.43 3.58
C PRO A 115 -9.54 -1.96 4.61
N LEU A 116 -8.80 -0.90 4.29
CA LEU A 116 -7.86 -0.31 5.23
C LEU A 116 -8.60 0.20 6.47
N GLY A 117 -8.15 -0.22 7.64
CA GLY A 117 -8.65 0.22 8.92
C GLY A 117 -7.57 0.31 10.00
N PRO A 118 -7.98 0.52 11.26
CA PRO A 118 -7.08 0.53 12.41
C PRO A 118 -6.33 -0.81 12.56
N GLN A 119 -5.10 -0.77 13.09
CA GLN A 119 -4.29 -1.98 13.30
C GLN A 119 -5.00 -3.04 14.15
N ARG A 120 -5.76 -2.63 15.18
CA ARG A 120 -6.58 -3.55 15.99
C ARG A 120 -7.54 -4.40 15.14
N THR A 121 -8.11 -3.83 14.08
CA THR A 121 -9.10 -4.50 13.24
C THR A 121 -8.43 -5.55 12.36
N VAL A 122 -7.33 -5.19 11.70
CA VAL A 122 -6.60 -6.16 10.85
C VAL A 122 -5.90 -7.24 11.66
N LEU A 123 -5.34 -6.92 12.83
CA LEU A 123 -4.70 -7.94 13.68
C LEU A 123 -5.73 -8.89 14.27
N SER A 124 -6.89 -8.40 14.72
CA SER A 124 -7.98 -9.26 15.17
C SER A 124 -8.53 -10.14 14.04
N TRP A 125 -8.63 -9.59 12.81
CA TRP A 125 -9.01 -10.38 11.65
C TRP A 125 -7.98 -11.47 11.34
N LEU A 126 -6.68 -11.17 11.39
CA LEU A 126 -5.62 -12.17 11.19
C LEU A 126 -5.62 -13.24 12.28
N ASP A 127 -5.79 -12.86 13.56
CA ASP A 127 -5.86 -13.78 14.70
C ASP A 127 -6.97 -14.82 14.49
N ALA A 128 -8.14 -14.38 14.01
CA ALA A 128 -9.28 -15.25 13.71
C ALA A 128 -9.04 -16.24 12.55
N HIS A 129 -8.09 -15.95 11.64
CA HIS A 129 -7.81 -16.79 10.47
C HIS A 129 -6.55 -17.65 10.61
N LEU A 130 -5.57 -17.19 11.39
CA LEU A 130 -4.26 -17.83 11.51
C LEU A 130 -4.07 -18.55 12.85
N ALA A 131 -4.77 -18.12 13.91
CA ALA A 131 -4.60 -18.62 15.27
C ALA A 131 -3.12 -18.62 15.76
N ASP A 132 -2.30 -17.67 15.29
CA ASP A 132 -0.91 -17.52 15.72
C ASP A 132 -0.87 -16.74 17.06
N PRO A 133 -0.26 -17.31 18.13
CA PRO A 133 -0.16 -16.65 19.44
C PRO A 133 0.49 -15.26 19.42
N ALA A 134 1.27 -14.93 18.38
CA ALA A 134 1.84 -13.60 18.21
C ALA A 134 0.78 -12.52 17.99
N LEU A 135 -0.39 -12.88 17.45
CA LEU A 135 -1.47 -11.96 17.10
C LEU A 135 -2.46 -11.72 18.26
N SER A 136 -2.49 -12.62 19.24
CA SER A 136 -3.49 -12.61 20.29
C SER A 136 -3.25 -11.55 21.38
N GLY A 137 -4.31 -11.08 22.02
CA GLY A 137 -4.22 -10.09 23.11
C GLY A 137 -4.15 -8.63 22.63
N PRO A 138 -3.63 -7.70 23.46
CA PRO A 138 -3.57 -6.27 23.12
C PRO A 138 -2.79 -5.99 21.83
N VAL A 139 -3.26 -5.00 21.05
CA VAL A 139 -2.70 -4.66 19.73
C VAL A 139 -1.25 -4.19 19.84
N GLU A 140 -0.89 -3.50 20.93
CA GLU A 140 0.45 -3.01 21.19
C GLU A 140 1.43 -4.17 21.41
N ASP A 141 1.03 -5.16 22.22
CA ASP A 141 1.84 -6.35 22.49
C ASP A 141 2.01 -7.20 21.23
N ALA A 142 0.94 -7.35 20.44
CA ALA A 142 0.99 -8.02 19.15
C ALA A 142 1.95 -7.29 18.20
N CYS A 143 1.83 -5.97 18.06
CA CYS A 143 2.77 -5.17 17.26
C CYS A 143 4.23 -5.36 17.72
N VAL A 144 4.49 -5.36 19.03
CA VAL A 144 5.84 -5.59 19.58
C VAL A 144 6.37 -6.97 19.20
N ARG A 145 5.59 -8.04 19.38
CA ARG A 145 6.00 -9.40 18.97
C ARG A 145 6.27 -9.49 17.47
N LEU A 146 5.47 -8.81 16.66
CA LEU A 146 5.61 -8.74 15.21
C LEU A 146 6.85 -7.96 14.73
N THR A 147 7.57 -7.27 15.61
CA THR A 147 8.88 -6.69 15.28
C THR A 147 9.98 -7.74 15.16
N ASP A 148 9.82 -8.90 15.82
CA ASP A 148 10.76 -10.01 15.70
C ASP A 148 10.79 -10.53 14.25
N PRO A 149 11.97 -10.64 13.61
CA PRO A 149 12.08 -11.02 12.21
C PRO A 149 11.55 -12.44 11.92
N THR A 150 11.71 -13.38 12.84
CA THR A 150 11.25 -14.76 12.69
C THR A 150 9.73 -14.82 12.80
N VAL A 151 9.16 -14.12 13.79
CA VAL A 151 7.71 -14.03 13.96
C VAL A 151 7.06 -13.34 12.76
N ARG A 152 7.61 -12.20 12.33
CA ARG A 152 7.15 -11.46 11.15
C ARG A 152 7.13 -12.32 9.89
N ALA A 153 8.24 -13.02 9.63
CA ALA A 153 8.38 -13.86 8.45
C ALA A 153 7.36 -15.02 8.47
N ARG A 154 7.19 -15.67 9.63
CA ARG A 154 6.20 -16.73 9.82
C ARG A 154 4.78 -16.21 9.55
N VAL A 155 4.33 -15.19 10.27
CA VAL A 155 2.97 -14.64 10.13
C VAL A 155 2.69 -14.16 8.70
N THR A 156 3.68 -13.53 8.05
CA THR A 156 3.56 -13.13 6.63
C THR A 156 3.43 -14.34 5.70
N GLY A 157 4.19 -15.41 5.95
CA GLY A 157 4.06 -16.68 5.23
C GLY A 157 2.70 -17.34 5.43
N ASP A 158 2.20 -17.33 6.66
CA ASP A 158 0.93 -17.93 7.03
C ASP A 158 -0.27 -17.25 6.35
N MET A 159 -0.24 -15.92 6.17
CA MET A 159 -1.24 -15.21 5.36
C MET A 159 -1.39 -15.84 3.97
N ARG A 160 -0.27 -16.16 3.31
CA ARG A 160 -0.27 -16.79 1.99
C ARG A 160 -0.74 -18.23 2.06
N SER A 161 -0.21 -19.02 3.00
CA SER A 161 -0.58 -20.44 3.18
C SER A 161 -2.07 -20.62 3.49
N ALA A 162 -2.66 -19.68 4.22
CA ALA A 162 -4.10 -19.65 4.55
C ALA A 162 -4.99 -19.10 3.41
N GLY A 163 -4.42 -18.75 2.26
CA GLY A 163 -5.20 -18.26 1.11
C GLY A 163 -5.77 -16.85 1.28
N LEU A 164 -5.25 -16.07 2.25
CA LEU A 164 -5.72 -14.72 2.60
C LEU A 164 -5.20 -13.62 1.65
N VAL A 165 -4.50 -13.99 0.57
CA VAL A 165 -3.78 -13.05 -0.29
C VAL A 165 -4.40 -13.00 -1.68
N ARG A 166 -4.60 -11.79 -2.19
CA ARG A 166 -4.97 -11.53 -3.60
C ARG A 166 -4.01 -10.53 -4.23
N PRO A 167 -3.78 -10.60 -5.55
CA PRO A 167 -3.00 -9.57 -6.23
C PRO A 167 -3.74 -8.22 -6.19
N SER A 168 -3.01 -7.12 -6.39
CA SER A 168 -3.60 -5.78 -6.41
C SER A 168 -4.50 -5.51 -7.64
N HIS A 169 -4.41 -6.36 -8.68
CA HIS A 169 -5.10 -6.21 -9.97
C HIS A 169 -4.88 -4.86 -10.66
N LEU A 170 -3.77 -4.18 -10.35
CA LEU A 170 -3.32 -2.97 -11.02
C LEU A 170 -2.49 -3.32 -12.25
N SER A 171 -2.53 -2.46 -13.25
CA SER A 171 -1.79 -2.63 -14.50
C SER A 171 -1.02 -1.36 -14.79
N ALA A 172 0.28 -1.50 -15.09
CA ALA A 172 1.12 -0.37 -15.43
C ALA A 172 0.67 0.24 -16.76
N HIS A 173 0.80 1.56 -16.88
CA HIS A 173 0.68 2.23 -18.15
C HIS A 173 1.74 1.67 -19.11
N THR A 174 1.29 1.19 -20.26
CA THR A 174 2.18 0.79 -21.36
C THR A 174 2.11 1.90 -22.40
N GLU A 175 3.21 2.61 -22.61
CA GLU A 175 3.29 3.51 -23.76
C GLU A 175 3.23 2.66 -25.04
N SER A 176 2.20 2.89 -25.86
CA SER A 176 2.21 2.37 -27.22
C SER A 176 3.33 3.08 -27.96
N VAL A 177 4.45 2.40 -28.19
CA VAL A 177 5.48 2.87 -29.11
C VAL A 177 4.84 2.94 -30.49
N ALA A 178 4.40 4.12 -30.89
CA ALA A 178 4.07 4.38 -32.29
C ALA A 178 5.38 4.28 -33.08
N SER A 179 5.59 3.14 -33.73
CA SER A 179 6.61 3.03 -34.78
C SER A 179 6.34 4.12 -35.81
N ARG A 180 7.31 5.04 -35.93
CA ARG A 180 7.37 6.02 -37.02
C ARG A 180 7.65 5.33 -38.34
#